data_AF-A0A9W9MMU2-F1
#
_entry.id   AF-A0A9W9MMU2-F1
#
_cell.length_a   1.000
_cell.length_b   1.000
_cell.length_c   1.000
_cell.angle_alpha   90.00
_cell.angle_beta   90.00
_cell.angle_gamma   90.00
#
_symmetry.space_group_name_H-M   'P 1'
#
loop_
_entity.id
_entity.type
_entity.pdbx_description
1 polymer ?
#
loop_
_entity_poly.entity_id
_entity_poly.type
_entity_poly.pdbx_seq_one_letter_code
_entity_poly.pdbx_strand_id
1 'polypeptide(L)'
;MLANIASAQPVPTIVKSATGNSVGAFCLLIPLIVLGLICGLGCVTATSRATWAFARDGAIPGSRWWKTVNERFQIPLNSLLLGMVVELLLGLIYFGSSAAFNAFSGVGVIFLTLSYACPVAVSLILRGRQDIQRGSFNLGSLGYFCNIICIAWCLLAIPLFSMPTSVPVTTNTMNYASVVFIRFVSISGVWYGAWGRKNYIGPALDQLDGESGSFHEEPEEKEGDKDFTNDAF
;
A
#
# COMPACT_ATOMS: atom_id res chain seq x y z
N MET A 1 32.72 11.64 4.51
CA MET A 1 32.68 10.93 5.80
C MET A 1 31.36 10.18 6.10
N LEU A 2 30.36 10.15 5.20
CA LEU A 2 29.10 9.41 5.42
C LEU A 2 29.05 8.01 4.79
N ALA A 3 30.10 7.59 4.07
CA ALA A 3 30.13 6.30 3.36
C ALA A 3 30.68 5.13 4.19
N ASN A 4 31.16 5.37 5.42
CA ASN A 4 31.80 4.36 6.27
C ASN A 4 31.21 4.36 7.69
N ILE A 5 29.88 4.34 7.78
CA ILE A 5 29.19 4.31 9.06
C ILE A 5 28.96 2.85 9.43
N ALA A 6 29.52 2.41 10.56
CA ALA A 6 29.36 1.05 11.08
C ALA A 6 27.91 0.73 11.47
N SER A 7 27.08 1.75 11.71
CA SER A 7 25.64 1.59 11.88
C SER A 7 24.96 1.51 10.51
N ALA A 8 24.19 0.44 10.27
CA ALA A 8 23.36 0.25 9.08
C ALA A 8 22.28 1.35 8.85
N GLN A 9 22.25 2.38 9.70
CA GLN A 9 21.32 3.50 9.67
C GLN A 9 22.10 4.82 9.73
N PRO A 10 21.96 5.71 8.73
CA PRO A 10 22.68 6.98 8.69
C PRO A 10 22.02 8.09 9.53
N VAL A 11 20.76 7.89 9.95
CA VAL A 11 19.95 8.92 10.62
C VAL A 11 20.58 9.41 11.93
N PRO A 12 20.99 8.54 12.88
CA PRO A 12 21.58 9.00 14.14
C PRO A 12 22.88 9.78 13.94
N THR A 13 23.69 9.36 12.98
CA THR A 13 24.96 10.03 12.65
C THR A 13 24.75 11.37 11.97
N ILE A 14 23.74 11.49 11.10
CA ILE A 14 23.40 12.77 10.46
C ILE A 14 22.89 13.76 11.52
N VAL A 15 21.98 13.32 12.39
CA VAL A 15 21.44 14.16 13.47
C VAL A 15 22.57 14.60 14.41
N LYS A 16 23.46 13.70 14.81
CA LYS A 16 24.64 14.05 15.63
C LYS A 16 25.56 15.05 14.93
N SER A 17 25.80 14.87 13.63
CA SER A 17 26.66 15.77 12.85
C SER A 17 26.04 17.15 12.66
N ALA A 18 24.71 17.22 12.55
CA ALA A 18 23.96 18.48 12.41
C ALA A 18 23.85 19.25 13.74
N THR A 19 23.65 18.56 14.86
CA THR A 19 23.46 19.20 16.18
C THR A 19 24.79 19.53 16.87
N GLY A 20 25.87 18.82 16.56
CA GLY A 20 27.19 19.01 17.22
C GLY A 20 27.23 18.60 18.70
N ASN A 21 26.09 18.20 19.28
CA ASN A 21 25.95 17.77 20.67
C ASN A 21 25.25 16.41 20.75
N SER A 22 25.88 15.46 21.44
CA SER A 22 25.35 14.09 21.64
C SER A 22 24.02 14.07 22.40
N VAL A 23 23.81 14.97 23.36
CA VAL A 23 22.57 15.05 24.16
C VAL A 23 21.42 15.57 23.32
N GLY A 24 21.64 16.66 22.56
CA GLY A 24 20.64 17.20 21.65
C GLY A 24 20.26 16.19 20.56
N ALA A 25 21.24 15.45 20.02
CA ALA A 25 20.98 14.40 19.06
C ALA A 25 20.13 13.26 19.65
N PHE A 26 20.40 12.82 20.88
CA PHE A 26 19.58 11.80 21.55
C PHE A 26 18.12 12.26 21.74
N CYS A 27 17.91 13.48 22.23
CA CYS A 27 16.56 14.03 22.40
C CYS A 27 15.78 14.12 21.08
N LEU A 28 16.46 14.43 19.96
CA LEU A 28 15.85 14.47 18.64
C LEU A 28 15.56 13.08 18.04
N LEU A 29 16.18 12.02 18.54
CA LEU A 29 15.87 10.64 18.13
C LEU A 29 14.61 10.09 18.83
N ILE A 30 14.27 10.56 20.02
CA ILE A 30 13.06 10.13 20.76
C ILE A 30 11.78 10.27 19.92
N PRO A 31 11.45 11.44 19.33
CA PRO A 31 10.23 11.58 18.53
C PRO A 31 10.25 10.71 17.26
N LEU A 32 11.43 10.43 16.69
CA LEU A 32 11.55 9.50 15.55
C LEU A 32 11.22 8.06 15.94
N ILE A 33 11.62 7.63 17.14
CA ILE A 33 11.25 6.32 17.66
C ILE A 33 9.74 6.24 17.90
N VAL A 34 9.15 7.26 18.51
CA VAL A 34 7.69 7.33 18.75
C VAL A 34 6.92 7.27 17.43
N LEU A 35 7.34 8.05 16.43
CA LEU A 35 6.76 8.03 15.09
C LEU A 35 6.86 6.63 14.45
N GLY A 36 8.03 5.97 14.58
CA GLY A 36 8.24 4.62 14.07
C GLY A 36 7.26 3.59 14.67
N LEU A 37 7.02 3.68 15.98
CA LEU A 37 6.07 2.80 16.68
C LEU A 37 4.62 3.03 16.21
N ILE A 38 4.19 4.29 16.11
CA ILE A 38 2.83 4.64 15.65
C ILE A 38 2.62 4.21 14.20
N CYS A 39 3.61 4.47 13.33
CA CYS A 39 3.59 4.05 11.94
C CYS A 39 3.48 2.51 11.83
N GLY A 40 4.30 1.78 12.59
CA GLY A 40 4.26 0.32 12.65
C GLY A 40 2.88 -0.22 13.03
N LEU A 41 2.26 0.33 14.09
CA LEU A 41 0.89 -0.05 14.49
C LEU A 41 -0.12 0.20 13.36
N GLY A 42 0.03 1.33 12.64
CA GLY A 42 -0.79 1.65 11.48
C GLY A 42 -0.64 0.64 10.35
N CYS A 43 0.60 0.27 10.01
CA CYS A 43 0.91 -0.73 8.98
C CYS A 43 0.33 -2.10 9.33
N VAL A 44 0.51 -2.59 10.56
CA VAL A 44 -0.05 -3.88 11.02
C VAL A 44 -1.58 -3.89 10.92
N THR A 45 -2.21 -2.78 11.31
CA THR A 45 -3.67 -2.63 11.22
C THR A 45 -4.16 -2.64 9.78
N ALA A 46 -3.47 -1.91 8.89
CA ALA A 46 -3.80 -1.87 7.46
C ALA A 46 -3.63 -3.26 6.80
N THR A 47 -2.53 -3.95 7.09
CA THR A 47 -2.26 -5.32 6.63
C THR A 47 -3.36 -6.27 7.07
N SER A 48 -3.76 -6.23 8.34
CA SER A 48 -4.84 -7.07 8.87
C SER A 48 -6.16 -6.87 8.12
N ARG A 49 -6.54 -5.62 7.83
CA ARG A 49 -7.75 -5.29 7.04
C ARG A 49 -7.65 -5.79 5.60
N ALA A 50 -6.49 -5.63 4.97
CA ALA A 50 -6.25 -6.14 3.61
C ALA A 50 -6.33 -7.66 3.55
N THR A 51 -5.69 -8.37 4.50
CA THR A 51 -5.75 -9.83 4.62
C THR A 51 -7.18 -10.30 4.87
N TRP A 52 -7.93 -9.61 5.72
CA TRP A 52 -9.34 -9.92 5.95
C TRP A 52 -10.19 -9.76 4.69
N ALA A 53 -10.00 -8.68 3.91
CA ALA A 53 -10.68 -8.49 2.64
C ALA A 53 -10.35 -9.61 1.64
N PHE A 54 -9.08 -9.98 1.51
CA PHE A 54 -8.66 -11.11 0.69
C PHE A 54 -9.23 -12.46 1.18
N ALA A 55 -9.36 -12.65 2.49
CA ALA A 55 -9.99 -13.83 3.05
C ALA A 55 -11.51 -13.85 2.81
N ARG A 56 -12.20 -12.70 2.88
CA ARG A 56 -13.62 -12.58 2.53
C ARG A 56 -13.86 -13.01 1.08
N ASP A 57 -12.98 -12.60 0.19
CA ASP A 57 -13.05 -12.87 -1.25
C ASP A 57 -12.48 -14.28 -1.63
N GLY A 58 -12.11 -15.10 -0.62
CA GLY A 58 -11.68 -16.49 -0.83
C GLY A 58 -10.25 -16.66 -1.36
N ALA A 59 -9.45 -15.59 -1.42
CA ALA A 59 -8.11 -15.57 -2.02
C ALA A 59 -7.06 -16.41 -1.26
N ILE A 60 -7.30 -16.71 0.01
CA ILE A 60 -6.36 -17.36 0.93
C ILE A 60 -6.92 -18.73 1.37
N PRO A 61 -6.14 -19.82 1.41
CA PRO A 61 -6.57 -21.10 1.93
C PRO A 61 -6.88 -20.99 3.43
N GLY A 62 -7.93 -21.67 3.86
CA GLY A 62 -8.45 -21.47 5.22
C GLY A 62 -9.12 -20.11 5.42
N SER A 63 -9.52 -19.42 4.34
CA SER A 63 -10.25 -18.13 4.36
C SER A 63 -11.35 -18.04 5.42
N ARG A 64 -12.03 -19.14 5.72
CA ARG A 64 -13.05 -19.22 6.77
C ARG A 64 -12.55 -18.84 8.16
N TRP A 65 -11.29 -19.08 8.49
CA TRP A 65 -10.69 -18.78 9.79
C TRP A 65 -10.17 -17.33 9.84
N TRP A 66 -9.61 -16.85 8.73
CA TRP A 66 -9.05 -15.50 8.63
C TRP A 66 -10.12 -14.42 8.46
N LYS A 67 -11.27 -14.76 7.88
CA LYS A 67 -12.40 -13.83 7.72
C LYS A 67 -13.21 -13.59 9.01
N THR A 68 -13.01 -14.39 10.05
CA THR A 68 -13.77 -14.28 11.30
C THR A 68 -13.38 -13.01 12.04
N VAL A 69 -14.37 -12.14 12.27
CA VAL A 69 -14.22 -10.92 13.08
C VAL A 69 -14.62 -11.24 14.51
N ASN A 70 -13.85 -10.77 15.48
CA ASN A 70 -14.20 -10.92 16.89
C ASN A 70 -15.29 -9.90 17.28
N GLU A 71 -16.41 -10.37 17.83
CA GLU A 71 -17.56 -9.52 18.19
C GLU A 71 -17.25 -8.47 19.27
N ARG A 72 -16.29 -8.74 20.15
CA ARG A 72 -15.98 -7.84 21.27
C ARG A 72 -15.16 -6.63 20.82
N PHE A 73 -14.21 -6.86 19.91
CA PHE A 73 -13.26 -5.83 19.48
C PHE A 73 -13.56 -5.32 18.07
N GLN A 74 -14.50 -5.93 17.35
CA GLN A 74 -14.89 -5.58 15.97
C GLN A 74 -13.68 -5.54 15.00
N ILE A 75 -12.66 -6.36 15.30
CA ILE A 75 -11.44 -6.48 14.49
C ILE A 75 -11.15 -7.95 14.13
N PRO A 76 -10.56 -8.21 12.95
CA PRO A 76 -10.14 -9.54 12.55
C PRO A 76 -8.83 -9.93 13.25
N LEU A 77 -8.94 -10.40 14.51
CA LEU A 77 -7.79 -10.79 15.33
C LEU A 77 -6.93 -11.89 14.69
N ASN A 78 -7.55 -12.85 14.01
CA ASN A 78 -6.83 -13.95 13.37
C ASN A 78 -5.92 -13.45 12.24
N SER A 79 -6.41 -12.52 11.41
CA SER A 79 -5.62 -11.87 10.35
C SER A 79 -4.50 -11.00 10.92
N LEU A 80 -4.76 -10.32 12.04
CA LEU A 80 -3.75 -9.53 12.75
C LEU A 80 -2.62 -10.41 13.31
N LEU A 81 -2.97 -11.53 13.96
CA LEU A 81 -1.98 -12.49 14.48
C LEU A 81 -1.15 -13.11 13.36
N LEU A 82 -1.78 -13.44 12.22
CA LEU A 82 -1.07 -13.93 11.04
C LEU A 82 -0.02 -12.91 10.56
N GLY A 83 -0.42 -11.64 10.43
CA GLY A 83 0.48 -10.55 10.07
C GLY A 83 1.66 -10.45 11.03
N MET A 84 1.39 -10.39 12.34
CA MET A 84 2.42 -10.31 13.37
C MET A 84 3.39 -11.49 13.36
N VAL A 85 2.90 -12.72 13.19
CA VAL A 85 3.76 -13.91 13.12
C VAL A 85 4.67 -13.84 11.89
N VAL A 86 4.13 -13.45 10.73
CA VAL A 86 4.93 -13.29 9.51
C VAL A 86 5.98 -12.18 9.68
N GLU A 87 5.60 -11.04 10.25
CA GLU A 87 6.52 -9.93 10.54
C GLU A 87 7.64 -10.33 11.51
N LEU A 88 7.31 -11.09 12.56
CA LEU A 88 8.30 -11.63 13.49
C LEU A 88 9.27 -12.57 12.77
N LEU A 89 8.77 -13.51 11.97
CA LEU A 89 9.61 -14.45 11.20
C LEU A 89 10.52 -13.70 10.21
N LEU A 90 10.03 -12.65 9.57
CA LEU A 90 10.84 -11.79 8.70
C LEU A 90 11.87 -10.99 9.50
N GLY A 91 11.53 -10.54 10.70
CA GLY A 91 12.46 -9.90 11.63
C GLY A 91 13.60 -10.82 12.07
N LEU A 92 13.33 -12.13 12.25
CA LEU A 92 14.36 -13.12 12.60
C LEU A 92 15.47 -13.22 11.54
N ILE A 93 15.20 -12.88 10.28
CA ILE A 93 16.21 -12.89 9.20
C ILE A 93 17.39 -11.96 9.54
N TYR A 94 17.13 -10.87 10.27
CA TYR A 94 18.18 -9.93 10.68
C TYR A 94 19.27 -10.59 11.53
N PHE A 95 18.94 -11.57 12.37
CA PHE A 95 19.92 -12.30 13.18
C PHE A 95 20.80 -13.23 12.35
N GLY A 96 20.30 -13.73 11.21
CA GLY A 96 21.07 -14.58 10.30
C GLY A 96 21.96 -13.77 9.37
N SER A 97 21.42 -12.71 8.76
CA SER A 97 22.16 -11.85 7.84
C SER A 97 21.54 -10.47 7.72
N SER A 98 22.32 -9.44 8.07
CA SER A 98 21.94 -8.04 7.84
C SER A 98 21.81 -7.70 6.36
N ALA A 99 22.60 -8.34 5.49
CA ALA A 99 22.50 -8.18 4.04
C ALA A 99 21.16 -8.72 3.50
N ALA A 100 20.72 -9.88 3.99
CA ALA A 100 19.43 -10.46 3.60
C ALA A 100 18.25 -9.58 4.06
N PHE A 101 18.30 -9.07 5.28
CA PHE A 101 17.28 -8.14 5.79
C PHE A 101 17.23 -6.84 4.99
N ASN A 102 18.39 -6.24 4.68
CA ASN A 102 18.46 -5.02 3.87
C ASN A 102 17.92 -5.24 2.45
N ALA A 103 18.24 -6.38 1.82
CA ALA A 103 17.68 -6.75 0.53
C ALA A 103 16.16 -6.91 0.57
N PHE A 104 15.63 -7.57 1.60
CA PHE A 104 14.18 -7.69 1.82
C PHE A 104 13.51 -6.32 2.01
N SER A 105 14.08 -5.45 2.86
CA SER A 105 13.55 -4.10 3.08
C SER A 105 13.54 -3.27 1.81
N GLY A 106 14.57 -3.38 0.95
CA GLY A 106 14.60 -2.71 -0.35
C GLY A 106 13.52 -3.22 -1.30
N VAL A 107 13.29 -4.53 -1.32
CA VAL A 107 12.19 -5.13 -2.10
C VAL A 107 10.81 -4.70 -1.61
N GLY A 108 10.64 -4.44 -0.31
CA GLY A 108 9.42 -3.86 0.24
C GLY A 108 9.04 -2.53 -0.42
N VAL A 109 10.03 -1.65 -0.66
CA VAL A 109 9.82 -0.38 -1.38
C VAL A 109 9.42 -0.64 -2.83
N ILE A 110 10.09 -1.59 -3.50
CA ILE A 110 9.77 -1.97 -4.88
C ILE A 110 8.33 -2.50 -4.98
N PHE A 111 7.90 -3.36 -4.05
CA PHE A 111 6.53 -3.87 -4.02
C PHE A 111 5.51 -2.80 -3.70
N LEU A 112 5.83 -1.83 -2.84
CA LEU A 112 4.97 -0.69 -2.57
C LEU A 112 4.76 0.15 -3.85
N THR A 113 5.85 0.45 -4.56
CA THR A 113 5.79 1.14 -5.86
C THR A 113 4.96 0.35 -6.87
N LEU A 114 5.17 -0.97 -6.97
CA LEU A 114 4.42 -1.83 -7.87
C LEU A 114 2.93 -1.93 -7.50
N SER A 115 2.60 -1.96 -6.21
CA SER A 115 1.22 -2.01 -5.72
C SER A 115 0.44 -0.77 -6.13
N TYR A 116 1.08 0.40 -6.18
CA TYR A 116 0.46 1.62 -6.71
C TYR A 116 0.40 1.63 -8.24
N ALA A 117 1.42 1.08 -8.90
CA ALA A 117 1.46 0.98 -10.36
C ALA A 117 0.40 0.02 -10.93
N CYS A 118 0.13 -1.09 -10.25
CA CYS A 118 -0.80 -2.14 -10.69
C CYS A 118 -2.20 -1.62 -11.07
N PRO A 119 -2.96 -0.95 -10.17
CA PRO A 119 -4.30 -0.45 -10.52
C PRO A 119 -4.25 0.63 -11.61
N VAL A 120 -3.20 1.45 -11.65
CA VAL A 120 -2.99 2.46 -12.70
C VAL A 120 -2.78 1.78 -14.06
N ALA A 121 -1.95 0.75 -14.10
CA ALA A 121 -1.68 -0.03 -15.30
C ALA A 121 -2.92 -0.80 -15.77
N VAL A 122 -3.66 -1.45 -14.86
CA VAL A 122 -4.93 -2.13 -15.19
C VAL A 122 -5.95 -1.15 -15.75
N SER A 123 -6.13 0.01 -15.10
CA SER A 123 -7.06 1.04 -15.55
C SER A 123 -6.69 1.57 -16.94
N LEU A 124 -5.40 1.82 -17.21
CA LEU A 124 -4.95 2.37 -18.48
C LEU A 124 -4.92 1.33 -19.62
N ILE A 125 -4.37 0.14 -19.36
CA ILE A 125 -4.09 -0.89 -20.39
C ILE A 125 -5.33 -1.73 -20.67
N LEU A 126 -6.00 -2.23 -19.64
CA LEU A 126 -7.10 -3.19 -19.81
C LEU A 126 -8.46 -2.52 -19.99
N ARG A 127 -8.64 -1.33 -19.42
CA ARG A 127 -9.94 -0.67 -19.34
C ARG A 127 -10.00 0.71 -19.97
N GLY A 128 -8.90 1.22 -20.53
CA GLY A 128 -8.88 2.54 -21.18
C GLY A 128 -9.49 3.65 -20.33
N ARG A 129 -9.27 3.61 -19.01
CA ARG A 129 -9.83 4.52 -18.00
C ARG A 129 -11.37 4.60 -17.96
N GLN A 130 -12.10 3.63 -18.50
CA GLN A 130 -13.57 3.61 -18.47
C GLN A 130 -14.13 3.58 -17.05
N ASP A 131 -13.47 2.91 -16.10
CA ASP A 131 -13.88 2.90 -14.69
C ASP A 131 -13.78 4.30 -14.04
N ILE A 132 -12.80 5.09 -14.46
CA ILE A 132 -12.56 6.44 -13.92
C ILE A 132 -13.53 7.45 -14.54
N GLN A 133 -14.06 7.16 -15.73
CA GLN A 133 -15.07 8.02 -16.37
C GLN A 133 -16.39 8.08 -15.58
N ARG A 134 -16.69 7.04 -14.79
CA ARG A 134 -17.86 6.99 -13.89
C ARG A 134 -17.58 7.59 -12.50
N GLY A 135 -16.34 7.96 -12.20
CA GLY A 135 -15.97 8.56 -10.92
C GLY A 135 -16.35 10.03 -10.85
N SER A 136 -16.68 10.51 -9.64
CA SER A 136 -16.98 11.93 -9.35
C SER A 136 -15.86 12.90 -9.76
N PHE A 137 -14.62 12.39 -9.91
CA PHE A 137 -13.45 13.18 -10.28
C PHE A 137 -12.74 12.61 -11.53
N ASN A 138 -12.90 13.28 -12.67
CA ASN A 138 -12.31 12.87 -13.94
C ASN A 138 -11.40 13.98 -14.52
N LEU A 139 -10.10 13.71 -14.59
CA LEU A 139 -9.09 14.62 -15.15
C LEU A 139 -9.00 14.62 -16.69
N GLY A 140 -9.87 13.90 -17.41
CA GLY A 140 -9.86 13.86 -18.87
C GLY A 140 -8.51 13.44 -19.44
N SER A 141 -7.97 14.18 -20.42
CA SER A 141 -6.69 13.89 -21.08
C SER A 141 -5.48 13.95 -20.15
N LEU A 142 -5.48 14.85 -19.15
CA LEU A 142 -4.38 14.99 -18.19
C LEU A 142 -4.16 13.72 -17.37
N GLY A 143 -5.23 13.00 -17.03
CA GLY A 143 -5.09 11.75 -16.30
C GLY A 143 -4.42 10.63 -17.13
N TYR A 144 -4.48 10.68 -18.47
CA TYR A 144 -3.79 9.70 -19.31
C TYR A 144 -2.29 9.94 -19.25
N PHE A 145 -1.90 11.21 -19.35
CA PHE A 145 -0.51 11.64 -19.22
C PHE A 145 0.07 11.26 -17.85
N CYS A 146 -0.65 11.57 -16.75
CA CYS A 146 -0.23 11.21 -15.40
C CYS A 146 -0.06 9.70 -15.22
N ASN A 147 -0.98 8.89 -15.77
CA ASN A 147 -0.89 7.43 -15.68
C ASN A 147 0.32 6.89 -16.47
N ILE A 148 0.61 7.45 -17.65
CA ILE A 148 1.80 7.07 -18.44
C ILE A 148 3.08 7.42 -17.68
N ILE A 149 3.17 8.63 -17.11
CA ILE A 149 4.32 9.04 -16.29
C ILE A 149 4.48 8.13 -15.09
N CYS A 150 3.39 7.78 -14.40
CA CYS A 150 3.42 6.87 -13.26
C CYS A 150 4.02 5.50 -13.64
N ILE A 151 3.56 4.91 -14.74
CA ILE A 151 4.08 3.61 -15.23
C ILE A 151 5.55 3.73 -15.65
N ALA A 152 5.90 4.79 -16.40
CA ALA A 152 7.27 5.03 -16.83
C ALA A 152 8.22 5.22 -15.64
N TRP A 153 7.79 5.95 -14.62
CA TRP A 153 8.53 6.13 -13.37
C TRP A 153 8.74 4.81 -12.65
N CYS A 154 7.70 3.96 -12.57
CA CYS A 154 7.82 2.65 -11.94
C CYS A 154 8.79 1.73 -12.70
N LEU A 155 8.75 1.73 -14.04
CA LEU A 155 9.69 0.98 -14.89
C LEU A 155 11.13 1.45 -14.73
N LEU A 156 11.35 2.74 -14.46
CA LEU A 156 12.67 3.30 -14.15
C LEU A 156 13.11 2.97 -12.71
N ALA A 157 12.21 3.06 -11.75
CA ALA A 157 12.51 2.90 -10.33
C ALA A 157 12.91 1.45 -9.95
N ILE A 158 12.25 0.44 -10.51
CA ILE A 158 12.52 -0.99 -10.21
C ILE A 158 14.00 -1.37 -10.44
N PRO A 159 14.59 -1.13 -11.64
CA PRO A 159 16.00 -1.44 -11.87
C PRO A 159 16.94 -0.53 -11.06
N LEU A 160 16.58 0.75 -10.88
CA LEU A 160 17.37 1.70 -10.09
C LEU A 160 17.51 1.23 -8.63
N PHE A 161 16.42 0.79 -8.00
CA PHE A 161 16.44 0.24 -6.64
C PHE A 161 17.13 -1.14 -6.52
N SER A 162 17.35 -1.83 -7.64
CA SER A 162 18.14 -3.06 -7.67
C SER A 162 19.64 -2.84 -7.89
N MET A 163 20.08 -1.62 -8.21
CA MET A 163 21.50 -1.35 -8.36
C MET A 163 22.23 -1.34 -6.99
N PRO A 164 23.50 -1.79 -6.95
CA PRO A 164 24.32 -1.74 -5.73
C PRO A 164 24.71 -0.31 -5.37
N THR A 165 24.80 -0.01 -4.08
CA THR A 165 25.10 1.34 -3.55
C THR A 165 26.60 1.68 -3.50
N SER A 166 27.49 0.70 -3.70
CA SER A 166 28.95 0.89 -3.71
C SER A 166 29.66 -0.12 -4.61
N VAL A 167 30.79 0.29 -5.18
CA VAL A 167 31.73 -0.52 -5.96
C VAL A 167 33.07 -0.47 -5.21
N PRO A 168 33.80 -1.59 -4.99
CA PRO A 168 33.59 -2.95 -5.50
C PRO A 168 32.54 -3.77 -4.74
N VAL A 169 31.75 -4.55 -5.47
CA VAL A 169 30.72 -5.44 -4.91
C VAL A 169 31.36 -6.71 -4.34
N THR A 170 31.14 -6.96 -3.06
CA THR A 170 31.48 -8.23 -2.39
C THR A 170 30.17 -8.98 -2.13
N THR A 171 30.20 -10.30 -1.91
CA THR A 171 29.00 -11.12 -1.61
C THR A 171 28.15 -10.54 -0.47
N ASN A 172 28.76 -9.84 0.48
CA ASN A 172 28.06 -9.20 1.60
C ASN A 172 27.49 -7.79 1.30
N THR A 173 27.93 -7.13 0.21
CA THR A 173 27.52 -5.77 -0.16
C THR A 173 26.69 -5.72 -1.45
N MET A 174 26.44 -6.87 -2.08
CA MET A 174 25.60 -6.94 -3.28
C MET A 174 24.13 -6.69 -2.94
N ASN A 175 23.45 -5.88 -3.75
CA ASN A 175 22.02 -5.66 -3.63
C ASN A 175 21.27 -6.87 -4.21
N TYR A 176 20.77 -7.76 -3.34
CA TYR A 176 20.00 -8.94 -3.72
C TYR A 176 18.52 -8.64 -4.03
N ALA A 177 18.10 -7.36 -4.10
CA ALA A 177 16.70 -6.99 -4.26
C ALA A 177 16.06 -7.57 -5.53
N SER A 178 16.74 -7.53 -6.68
CA SER A 178 16.22 -8.14 -7.93
C SER A 178 15.89 -9.62 -7.79
N VAL A 179 16.79 -10.39 -7.17
CA VAL A 179 16.63 -11.84 -7.03
C VAL A 179 15.48 -12.17 -6.08
N VAL A 180 15.42 -11.43 -4.96
CA VAL A 180 14.35 -11.58 -3.97
C VAL A 180 13.01 -11.18 -4.58
N PHE A 181 12.96 -10.09 -5.33
CA PHE A 181 11.77 -9.63 -6.06
C PHE A 181 11.23 -10.71 -7.01
N ILE A 182 12.07 -11.25 -7.91
CA ILE A 182 11.66 -12.31 -8.84
C ILE A 182 11.13 -13.51 -8.08
N ARG A 183 11.81 -13.95 -7.01
CA ARG A 183 11.37 -15.08 -6.19
C ARG A 183 9.97 -14.88 -5.61
N PHE A 184 9.69 -13.71 -5.03
CA PHE A 184 8.38 -13.41 -4.46
C PHE A 184 7.28 -13.30 -5.53
N VAL A 185 7.58 -12.68 -6.68
CA VAL A 185 6.65 -12.63 -7.82
C VAL A 185 6.33 -14.03 -8.34
N SER A 186 7.34 -14.90 -8.47
CA SER A 186 7.14 -16.30 -8.89
C SER A 186 6.28 -17.08 -7.89
N ILE A 187 6.54 -16.96 -6.58
CA ILE A 187 5.74 -17.62 -5.53
C ILE A 187 4.28 -17.14 -5.61
N SER A 188 4.07 -15.82 -5.73
CA SER A 188 2.74 -15.23 -5.89
C SER A 188 2.03 -15.73 -7.15
N GLY A 189 2.75 -15.80 -8.29
CA GLY A 189 2.21 -16.31 -9.55
C GLY A 189 1.82 -17.79 -9.48
N VAL A 190 2.64 -18.63 -8.86
CA VAL A 190 2.32 -20.05 -8.63
C VAL A 190 1.10 -20.18 -7.72
N TRP A 191 1.03 -19.39 -6.65
CA TRP A 191 -0.11 -19.39 -5.75
C TRP A 191 -1.41 -18.98 -6.43
N TYR A 192 -1.38 -17.91 -7.22
CA TYR A 192 -2.51 -17.47 -8.02
C TYR A 192 -2.93 -18.55 -9.03
N GLY A 193 -1.96 -19.18 -9.70
CA GLY A 193 -2.20 -20.25 -10.66
C GLY A 193 -2.82 -21.51 -10.05
N ALA A 194 -2.35 -21.91 -8.86
CA ALA A 194 -2.78 -23.13 -8.17
C ALA A 194 -4.10 -22.97 -7.40
N TRP A 195 -4.28 -21.85 -6.70
CA TRP A 195 -5.41 -21.64 -5.78
C TRP A 195 -6.27 -20.43 -6.16
N GLY A 196 -5.63 -19.29 -6.44
CA GLY A 196 -6.31 -18.01 -6.65
C GLY A 196 -7.34 -18.04 -7.78
N ARG A 197 -6.98 -18.58 -8.95
CA ARG A 197 -7.88 -18.64 -10.12
C ARG A 197 -9.17 -19.44 -9.90
N LYS A 198 -9.19 -20.37 -8.94
CA LYS A 198 -10.33 -21.27 -8.70
C LYS A 198 -11.24 -20.82 -7.56
N ASN A 199 -10.67 -20.13 -6.57
CA ASN A 199 -11.37 -19.82 -5.30
C ASN A 199 -11.60 -18.32 -5.08
N TYR A 200 -10.99 -17.45 -5.88
CA TYR A 200 -11.17 -16.01 -5.77
C TYR A 200 -12.48 -15.58 -6.41
N ILE A 201 -13.42 -15.12 -5.58
CA ILE A 201 -14.65 -14.49 -6.02
C ILE A 201 -14.42 -13.00 -5.83
N GLY A 202 -14.40 -12.25 -6.93
CA GLY A 202 -14.21 -10.81 -6.88
C GLY A 202 -15.29 -10.11 -6.03
N PRO A 203 -15.07 -8.84 -5.64
CA PRO A 203 -16.06 -8.08 -4.87
C PRO A 203 -17.43 -8.14 -5.55
N ALA A 204 -18.50 -8.37 -4.77
CA ALA A 204 -19.87 -8.31 -5.28
C ALA A 204 -20.20 -6.86 -5.67
N LEU A 205 -19.95 -6.51 -6.93
CA LEU A 205 -20.22 -5.18 -7.48
C LEU A 205 -21.73 -4.86 -7.53
N ASP A 206 -22.59 -5.89 -7.46
CA ASP A 206 -24.05 -5.78 -7.49
C ASP A 206 -24.66 -4.94 -6.34
N GLN A 207 -23.94 -4.73 -5.24
CA GLN A 207 -24.42 -3.89 -4.13
C GLN A 207 -24.19 -2.40 -4.33
N LEU A 208 -23.24 -2.00 -5.19
CA LEU A 208 -22.93 -0.59 -5.44
C LEU A 208 -23.84 0.03 -6.50
N ASP A 209 -24.33 -0.76 -7.46
CA ASP A 209 -25.28 -0.29 -8.47
C ASP A 209 -26.69 -0.06 -7.88
N GLY A 210 -27.02 -0.69 -6.74
CA GLY A 210 -28.30 -0.55 -6.05
C GLY A 210 -28.45 0.71 -5.19
N GLU A 211 -27.36 1.25 -4.63
CA GLU A 211 -27.39 2.48 -3.81
C GLU A 211 -27.23 3.77 -4.64
N SER A 212 -26.63 3.70 -5.83
CA SER A 212 -26.58 4.87 -6.74
C SER A 212 -27.94 5.24 -7.36
N GLY A 213 -28.94 4.35 -7.27
CA GLY A 213 -30.30 4.58 -7.77
C GLY A 213 -31.25 5.24 -6.78
N SER A 214 -30.84 5.52 -5.53
CA SER A 214 -31.73 6.01 -4.46
C SER A 214 -31.41 7.41 -3.94
N PHE A 215 -30.62 8.21 -4.65
CA PHE A 215 -30.68 9.66 -4.49
C PHE A 215 -31.94 10.16 -5.19
N HIS A 216 -33.05 10.13 -4.43
CA HIS A 216 -34.30 10.80 -4.77
C HIS A 216 -34.01 12.21 -5.30
N GLU A 217 -34.41 12.47 -6.54
CA GLU A 217 -34.73 13.83 -7.01
C GLU A 217 -35.80 14.39 -6.06
N GLU A 218 -35.43 15.36 -5.22
CA GLU A 218 -36.42 16.29 -4.67
C GLU A 218 -36.93 17.16 -5.84
N PRO A 219 -38.24 17.20 -6.11
CA PRO A 219 -38.76 18.01 -7.19
C PRO A 219 -38.57 19.50 -6.86
N GLU A 220 -37.92 20.24 -7.75
CA GLU A 220 -37.87 21.71 -7.73
C GLU A 220 -39.29 22.28 -7.62
N GLU A 221 -39.59 22.89 -6.48
CA GLU A 221 -40.77 23.71 -6.27
C GLU A 221 -40.66 24.92 -7.21
N LYS A 222 -41.48 24.94 -8.26
CA LYS A 222 -41.59 26.09 -9.15
C LYS A 222 -42.21 27.25 -8.38
N GLU A 223 -41.40 28.22 -8.00
CA GLU A 223 -41.86 29.51 -7.47
C GLU A 223 -42.57 30.27 -8.59
N GLY A 224 -43.88 30.03 -8.69
CA GLY A 224 -44.79 30.70 -9.60
C GLY A 224 -45.13 32.09 -9.08
N ASP A 225 -44.62 33.08 -9.80
CA ASP A 225 -45.25 34.35 -10.18
C ASP A 225 -46.50 34.74 -9.36
N LYS A 226 -46.32 35.59 -8.34
CA LYS A 226 -47.42 36.23 -7.63
C LYS A 226 -47.86 37.45 -8.42
N ASP A 227 -48.79 37.22 -9.33
CA ASP A 227 -49.57 38.28 -9.96
C ASP A 227 -50.38 39.04 -8.89
N PHE A 228 -50.19 40.35 -8.91
CA PHE A 228 -50.75 41.33 -7.99
C PHE A 228 -52.00 41.92 -8.64
N THR A 229 -53.21 41.60 -8.16
CA THR A 229 -54.42 42.46 -8.20
C THR A 229 -55.59 41.77 -7.48
N ASN A 230 -55.99 42.31 -6.32
CA ASN A 230 -57.25 43.01 -6.07
C ASN A 230 -58.52 42.13 -6.08
N ASP A 231 -59.14 41.93 -4.90
CA ASP A 231 -60.36 42.66 -4.54
C ASP A 231 -60.93 42.25 -3.16
N ALA A 232 -61.52 43.27 -2.51
CA ALA A 232 -62.54 43.26 -1.47
C ALA A 232 -62.12 43.31 0.02
N PHE A 233 -62.30 44.54 0.53
CA PHE A 233 -62.42 45.06 1.91
C PHE A 233 -61.19 45.75 2.52
#